data_AF-A0A1Q3HCH8-F1
#
_entry.id   AF-A0A1Q3HCH8-F1
#
_cell.length_a   1.000
_cell.length_b   1.000
_cell.length_c   1.000
_cell.angle_alpha   90.00
_cell.angle_beta   90.00
_cell.angle_gamma   90.00
#
_symmetry.space_group_name_H-M   'P 1'
#
loop_
_entity.id
_entity.type
_entity.pdbx_description
1 polymer ?
#
loop_
_entity_poly.entity_id
_entity_poly.type
_entity_poly.pdbx_seq_one_letter_code
_entity_poly.pdbx_strand_id
1 'polypeptide(L)'
;MGLDLKMDITESGGKTGPDGAQPVPERTYGLQVRLRRDWVGFREATGSETVLDFARRRRLTIDEGARTYVDESLYSEACFRHFELPNREYIRSVVAAGGGDTSQFEPILVEHQLAVLDKARGRTIAEPKASRSNKLSGFLRSVFASKPSDISVESEQGHTVYATASGRRLFSHADDGPESAPEMSRRFTQFLRYLYMGHPLILERLASACLIPRELRYQVREPFGLPRSDVTLRLGAVADVPDNGIALDGYRRVVDSGETLPSGFIERVMSGAVPDSQEVMARRIKEAGHSVDDGRILESVLTLLELHLEAGVSLPGMGESLQRETDPHVRQLRDALGRRPGSKEEARIVLASLLGLRKAAGQRAHVLMTFEAAHHRALGEPEQARELLLQALEVNPFLTGAYKDLGDLYVRDYKPREAWLCWEAARRIAPAHKLLEDVRAMEEMLAAEHPEYF
;
A
#
# COMPACT_ATOMS: atom_id res chain seq x y z
N MET A 1 -23.05 -8.56 17.62
CA MET A 1 -23.70 -7.24 17.49
C MET A 1 -22.64 -6.29 16.97
N GLY A 2 -22.99 -5.48 15.98
CA GLY A 2 -22.18 -4.36 15.52
C GLY A 2 -22.68 -3.04 16.07
N LEU A 3 -21.98 -1.95 15.75
CA LEU A 3 -22.37 -0.59 16.10
C LEU A 3 -22.48 0.29 14.86
N ASP A 4 -23.51 1.11 14.80
CA ASP A 4 -23.60 2.23 13.86
C ASP A 4 -23.42 3.54 14.64
N LEU A 5 -22.44 4.33 14.23
CA LEU A 5 -22.07 5.61 14.83
C LEU A 5 -22.46 6.73 13.86
N LYS A 6 -23.02 7.81 14.41
CA LYS A 6 -23.13 9.10 13.72
C LYS A 6 -22.16 10.06 14.37
N MET A 7 -21.26 10.60 13.57
CA MET A 7 -20.21 11.51 14.02
C MET A 7 -20.32 12.84 13.28
N ASP A 8 -20.11 13.93 14.00
CA ASP A 8 -19.90 15.26 13.41
C ASP A 8 -18.40 15.54 13.39
N ILE A 9 -17.86 15.80 12.20
CA ILE A 9 -16.45 16.07 11.97
C ILE A 9 -16.30 17.56 11.73
N THR A 10 -15.42 18.21 12.49
CA THR A 10 -15.01 19.60 12.26
C THR A 10 -13.52 19.60 11.91
N GLU A 11 -13.20 20.05 10.71
CA GLU A 11 -11.84 20.26 10.23
C GLU A 11 -11.58 21.76 10.18
N SER A 12 -10.51 22.18 10.84
CA SER A 12 -10.15 23.59 10.94
C SER A 12 -8.65 23.77 10.84
N GLY A 13 -8.24 24.98 10.48
CA GLY A 13 -6.83 25.33 10.43
C GLY A 13 -6.17 25.00 9.09
N GLY A 14 -4.93 25.47 8.99
CA GLY A 14 -4.16 25.39 7.77
C GLY A 14 -4.02 26.71 7.01
N LYS A 15 -3.11 26.76 6.03
CA LYS A 15 -2.91 27.83 5.05
C LYS A 15 -2.87 27.17 3.66
N THR A 16 -3.53 27.75 2.68
CA THR A 16 -3.49 27.28 1.28
C THR A 16 -2.17 27.65 0.59
N GLY A 17 -1.02 27.11 1.05
CA GLY A 17 0.29 27.33 0.44
C GLY A 17 1.36 27.95 1.37
N PRO A 18 2.50 28.42 0.81
CA PRO A 18 3.60 29.01 1.59
C PRO A 18 3.18 30.29 2.32
N ASP A 19 4.04 30.78 3.22
CA ASP A 19 3.74 31.86 4.15
C ASP A 19 3.02 33.06 3.51
N GLY A 20 1.79 33.33 3.98
CA GLY A 20 0.91 34.39 3.48
C GLY A 20 -0.42 33.89 2.89
N ALA A 21 -0.57 32.58 2.69
CA ALA A 21 -1.81 32.00 2.20
C ALA A 21 -2.98 32.08 3.19
N GLN A 22 -4.20 32.23 2.66
CA GLN A 22 -5.43 32.32 3.45
C GLN A 22 -5.65 31.04 4.26
N PRO A 23 -6.20 31.16 5.48
CA PRO A 23 -6.55 29.99 6.26
C PRO A 23 -7.60 29.16 5.53
N VAL A 24 -7.44 27.84 5.58
CA VAL A 24 -8.48 26.94 5.06
C VAL A 24 -9.74 27.17 5.91
N PRO A 25 -10.89 27.47 5.29
CA PRO A 25 -12.11 27.71 6.04
C PRO A 25 -12.51 26.45 6.81
N GLU A 26 -13.02 26.64 8.02
CA GLU A 26 -13.55 25.54 8.82
C GLU A 26 -14.66 24.81 8.05
N ARG A 27 -14.56 23.48 8.00
CA ARG A 27 -15.54 22.60 7.38
C ARG A 27 -16.12 21.71 8.46
N THR A 28 -17.45 21.67 8.56
CA THR A 28 -18.16 20.71 9.40
C THR A 28 -19.07 19.82 8.55
N TYR A 29 -19.01 18.50 8.77
CA TYR A 29 -19.81 17.53 8.03
C TYR A 29 -20.13 16.28 8.88
N GLY A 30 -21.21 15.60 8.52
CA GLY A 30 -21.62 14.35 9.18
C GLY A 30 -20.97 13.12 8.53
N LEU A 31 -20.50 12.20 9.37
CA LEU A 31 -19.91 10.93 8.99
C LEU A 31 -20.67 9.78 9.66
N GLN A 32 -21.09 8.80 8.87
CA GLN A 32 -21.62 7.54 9.39
C GLN A 32 -20.48 6.52 9.45
N VAL A 33 -20.34 5.82 10.57
CA VAL A 33 -19.33 4.76 10.75
C VAL A 33 -20.04 3.48 11.20
N ARG A 34 -19.81 2.39 10.49
CA ARG A 34 -20.40 1.07 10.74
C ARG A 34 -19.29 0.15 11.21
N LEU A 35 -19.34 -0.25 12.47
CA LEU A 35 -18.39 -1.19 13.07
C LEU A 35 -19.05 -2.57 13.08
N ARG A 36 -18.39 -3.55 12.44
CA ARG A 36 -18.78 -4.95 12.43
C ARG A 36 -17.64 -5.82 12.89
N ARG A 37 -17.92 -7.11 13.13
CA ARG A 37 -16.88 -8.04 13.58
C ARG A 37 -15.70 -8.09 12.62
N ASP A 38 -15.94 -8.18 11.32
CA ASP A 38 -14.88 -8.42 10.32
C ASP A 38 -14.61 -7.23 9.40
N TRP A 39 -15.36 -6.13 9.55
CA TRP A 39 -15.22 -4.97 8.68
C TRP A 39 -15.62 -3.65 9.34
N VAL A 40 -15.14 -2.55 8.77
CA VAL A 40 -15.54 -1.19 9.12
C VAL A 40 -15.98 -0.45 7.86
N GLY A 41 -17.18 0.09 7.85
CA GLY A 41 -17.67 0.98 6.79
C GLY A 41 -17.71 2.43 7.26
N PHE A 42 -17.44 3.39 6.38
CA PHE A 42 -17.67 4.79 6.67
C PHE A 42 -18.10 5.56 5.42
N ARG A 43 -18.96 6.56 5.63
CA ARG A 43 -19.59 7.33 4.56
C ARG A 43 -19.89 8.76 4.99
N GLU A 44 -19.48 9.73 4.17
CA GLU A 44 -19.96 11.11 4.25
C GLU A 44 -21.37 11.24 3.65
N ALA A 45 -22.18 12.18 4.12
CA ALA A 45 -23.58 12.34 3.70
C ALA A 45 -23.83 12.36 2.17
N THR A 46 -22.85 12.79 1.37
CA THR A 46 -22.94 12.88 -0.11
C THR A 46 -21.84 12.12 -0.84
N GLY A 47 -21.34 11.02 -0.26
CA GLY A 47 -20.19 10.29 -0.78
C GLY A 47 -20.46 8.83 -1.12
N SER A 48 -19.50 8.25 -1.83
CA SER A 48 -19.27 6.81 -1.86
C SER A 48 -18.96 6.29 -0.46
N GLU A 49 -19.31 5.03 -0.21
CA GLU A 49 -18.93 4.37 1.03
C GLU A 49 -17.59 3.67 0.89
N THR A 50 -16.74 3.83 1.89
CA THR A 50 -15.51 3.03 2.02
C THR A 50 -15.74 1.93 3.04
N VAL A 51 -15.41 0.69 2.68
CA VAL A 51 -15.44 -0.48 3.57
C VAL A 51 -14.05 -1.09 3.66
N LEU A 52 -13.54 -1.23 4.88
CA LEU A 52 -12.34 -1.99 5.22
C LEU A 52 -12.76 -3.39 5.63
N ASP A 53 -12.59 -4.36 4.74
CA ASP A 53 -12.86 -5.78 4.96
C ASP A 53 -11.58 -6.47 5.44
N PHE A 54 -11.47 -6.66 6.75
CA PHE A 54 -10.28 -7.20 7.38
C PHE A 54 -10.11 -8.70 7.12
N ALA A 55 -11.23 -9.44 7.07
CA ALA A 55 -11.22 -10.87 6.77
C ALA A 55 -10.65 -11.16 5.37
N ARG A 56 -10.99 -10.34 4.38
CA ARG A 56 -10.46 -10.46 3.00
C ARG A 56 -9.22 -9.61 2.73
N ARG A 57 -8.81 -8.79 3.71
CA ARG A 57 -7.75 -7.78 3.59
C ARG A 57 -7.98 -6.83 2.40
N ARG A 58 -9.22 -6.36 2.23
CA ARG A 58 -9.65 -5.50 1.12
C ARG A 58 -10.18 -4.15 1.58
N ARG A 59 -9.96 -3.11 0.77
CA ARG A 59 -10.70 -1.85 0.79
C ARG A 59 -11.68 -1.86 -0.36
N LEU A 60 -12.96 -1.64 -0.06
CA LEU A 60 -14.00 -1.47 -1.06
C LEU A 60 -14.44 -0.02 -1.08
N THR A 61 -14.46 0.60 -2.24
CA THR A 61 -15.08 1.92 -2.43
C THR A 61 -16.35 1.72 -3.24
N ILE A 62 -17.50 1.87 -2.60
CA ILE A 62 -18.82 1.55 -3.12
C ILE A 62 -19.49 2.85 -3.59
N ASP A 63 -19.81 2.89 -4.88
CA ASP A 63 -20.66 3.92 -5.49
C ASP A 63 -22.08 3.36 -5.64
N GLU A 64 -22.98 3.81 -4.77
CA GLU A 64 -24.38 3.39 -4.78
C GLU A 64 -25.13 3.88 -6.02
N GLY A 65 -24.81 5.08 -6.50
CA GLY A 65 -25.49 5.70 -7.64
C GLY A 65 -25.18 4.96 -8.93
N ALA A 66 -23.91 4.62 -9.16
CA ALA A 66 -23.47 3.83 -10.30
C ALA A 66 -23.70 2.31 -10.10
N ARG A 67 -24.03 1.87 -8.88
CA ARG A 67 -24.05 0.46 -8.46
C ARG A 67 -22.73 -0.24 -8.83
N THR A 68 -21.62 0.41 -8.53
CA THR A 68 -20.28 -0.12 -8.77
C THR A 68 -19.45 -0.12 -7.50
N TYR A 69 -18.39 -0.92 -7.48
CA TYR A 69 -17.38 -0.83 -6.44
C TYR A 69 -15.98 -1.05 -6.97
N VAL A 70 -15.03 -0.33 -6.40
CA VAL A 70 -13.59 -0.57 -6.55
C VAL A 70 -13.17 -1.50 -5.41
N ASP A 71 -12.28 -2.45 -5.69
CA ASP A 71 -11.82 -3.47 -4.74
C ASP A 71 -10.29 -3.52 -4.75
N GLU A 72 -9.68 -3.07 -3.66
CA GLU A 72 -8.24 -2.83 -3.51
C GLU A 72 -7.66 -3.60 -2.32
N SER A 73 -6.36 -3.87 -2.34
CA SER A 73 -5.67 -4.56 -1.26
C SER A 73 -5.38 -3.64 -0.07
N LEU A 74 -5.67 -4.06 1.16
CA LEU A 74 -5.23 -3.32 2.37
C LEU A 74 -3.70 -3.35 2.53
N TYR A 75 -3.03 -4.31 1.91
CA TYR A 75 -1.58 -4.37 1.91
C TYR A 75 -0.91 -3.17 1.23
N SER A 76 -1.58 -2.49 0.28
CA SER A 76 -0.97 -1.32 -0.36
C SER A 76 -0.74 -0.19 0.65
N GLU A 77 -1.69 0.03 1.55
CA GLU A 77 -1.61 1.05 2.60
C GLU A 77 -0.56 0.67 3.65
N ALA A 78 -0.60 -0.59 4.13
CA ALA A 78 0.39 -1.09 5.09
C ALA A 78 1.82 -1.02 4.51
N CYS A 79 1.99 -1.40 3.25
CA CYS A 79 3.25 -1.30 2.52
C CYS A 79 3.76 0.14 2.42
N PHE A 80 2.90 1.07 2.01
CA PHE A 80 3.26 2.49 1.94
C PHE A 80 3.85 2.96 3.26
N ARG A 81 3.10 2.76 4.36
CA ARG A 81 3.48 3.27 5.68
C ARG A 81 4.73 2.58 6.23
N HIS A 82 4.89 1.29 5.96
CA HIS A 82 6.08 0.52 6.32
C HIS A 82 7.34 1.09 5.67
N PHE A 83 7.33 1.33 4.35
CA PHE A 83 8.50 1.85 3.64
C PHE A 83 8.69 3.35 3.79
N GLU A 84 7.63 4.09 4.06
CA GLU A 84 7.71 5.54 4.24
C GLU A 84 8.39 5.93 5.56
N LEU A 85 8.30 5.11 6.59
CA LEU A 85 8.96 5.36 7.88
C LEU A 85 10.49 5.53 7.75
N PRO A 86 11.27 4.56 7.22
CA PRO A 86 12.71 4.73 7.03
C PRO A 86 13.05 5.83 5.99
N ASN A 87 12.17 6.08 5.01
CA ASN A 87 12.35 7.18 4.06
C ASN A 87 12.32 8.56 4.77
N ARG A 88 11.36 8.76 5.69
CA ARG A 88 11.26 9.98 6.51
C ARG A 88 12.49 10.18 7.38
N GLU A 89 13.07 9.09 7.88
CA GLU A 89 14.32 9.14 8.63
C GLU A 89 15.52 9.53 7.75
N TYR A 90 15.60 8.99 6.53
CA TYR A 90 16.62 9.37 5.57
C TYR A 90 16.51 10.87 5.22
N ILE A 91 15.31 11.35 4.88
CA ILE A 91 15.06 12.77 4.60
C ILE A 91 15.49 13.64 5.79
N ARG A 92 15.12 13.25 7.01
CA ARG A 92 15.55 13.95 8.23
C ARG A 92 17.08 14.06 8.31
N SER A 93 17.80 12.99 8.01
CA SER A 93 19.26 12.97 8.07
C SER A 93 19.89 13.94 7.06
N VAL A 94 19.33 14.03 5.85
CA VAL A 94 19.75 14.96 4.80
C VAL A 94 19.47 16.40 5.21
N VAL A 95 18.27 16.69 5.71
CA VAL A 95 17.89 18.04 6.18
C VAL A 95 18.79 18.48 7.34
N ALA A 96 19.04 17.60 8.31
CA ALA A 96 19.93 17.86 9.43
C ALA A 96 21.37 18.16 8.97
N ALA A 97 21.89 17.38 8.01
CA ALA A 97 23.22 17.60 7.45
C ALA A 97 23.34 18.95 6.72
N GLY A 98 22.23 19.43 6.13
CA GLY A 98 22.13 20.77 5.56
C GLY A 98 21.85 21.90 6.56
N GLY A 99 21.75 21.61 7.87
CA GLY A 99 21.42 22.60 8.90
C GLY A 99 19.97 23.07 8.90
N GLY A 100 19.06 22.35 8.23
CA GLY A 100 17.65 22.69 8.16
C GLY A 100 16.85 22.27 9.40
N ASP A 101 15.62 22.78 9.51
CA ASP A 101 14.70 22.41 10.59
C ASP A 101 14.17 20.98 10.41
N THR A 102 14.39 20.13 11.43
CA THR A 102 13.95 18.73 11.46
C THR A 102 12.79 18.48 12.41
N SER A 103 12.21 19.54 13.01
CA SER A 103 11.09 19.46 13.95
C SER A 103 9.88 18.68 13.40
N GLN A 104 9.73 18.65 12.08
CA GLN A 104 8.63 17.94 11.40
C GLN A 104 8.88 16.45 11.22
N PHE A 105 10.14 16.03 11.35
CA PHE A 105 10.58 14.65 11.21
C PHE A 105 11.01 14.04 12.54
N GLU A 106 10.63 14.66 13.68
CA GLU A 106 10.81 13.99 14.97
C GLU A 106 10.15 12.61 14.91
N PRO A 107 10.82 11.52 15.30
CA PRO A 107 10.32 10.21 14.91
C PRO A 107 8.97 9.89 15.56
N ILE A 108 8.67 10.43 16.75
CA ILE A 108 7.36 10.30 17.38
C ILE A 108 6.22 10.92 16.54
N LEU A 109 6.51 12.00 15.80
CA LEU A 109 5.56 12.63 14.90
C LEU A 109 5.41 11.82 13.63
N VAL A 110 6.50 11.27 13.10
CA VAL A 110 6.45 10.39 11.93
C VAL A 110 5.67 9.12 12.25
N GLU A 111 5.94 8.49 13.39
CA GLU A 111 5.20 7.33 13.90
C GLU A 111 3.70 7.64 14.06
N HIS A 112 3.36 8.85 14.55
CA HIS A 112 1.98 9.32 14.64
C HIS A 112 1.32 9.55 13.28
N GLN A 113 2.02 10.19 12.34
CA GLN A 113 1.53 10.53 11.00
C GLN A 113 1.35 9.31 10.12
N LEU A 114 2.25 8.33 10.22
CA LEU A 114 2.15 7.08 9.46
C LEU A 114 1.34 6.03 10.20
N ALA A 115 1.01 6.25 11.48
CA ALA A 115 0.45 5.23 12.37
C ALA A 115 1.27 3.92 12.31
N VAL A 116 2.59 4.01 12.34
CA VAL A 116 3.50 2.85 12.37
C VAL A 116 4.50 3.05 13.49
N LEU A 117 4.73 2.00 14.29
CA LEU A 117 5.63 2.05 15.43
C LEU A 117 7.00 1.51 15.02
N ASP A 118 8.04 2.31 15.19
CA ASP A 118 9.40 1.80 15.19
C ASP A 118 9.68 1.04 16.50
N LYS A 119 9.45 -0.28 16.48
CA LYS A 119 9.63 -1.16 17.63
C LYS A 119 11.06 -1.11 18.19
N ALA A 120 12.07 -0.84 17.35
CA ALA A 120 13.47 -0.81 17.78
C ALA A 120 13.77 0.37 18.73
N ARG A 121 12.95 1.43 18.70
CA ARG A 121 13.12 2.61 19.57
C ARG A 121 12.62 2.40 21.00
N GLY A 122 11.81 1.37 21.25
CA GLY A 122 11.29 1.07 22.59
C GLY A 122 10.51 2.24 23.20
N ARG A 123 9.62 2.86 22.41
CA ARG A 123 8.84 4.04 22.81
C ARG A 123 7.98 3.79 24.04
N THR A 124 7.85 4.82 24.86
CA THR A 124 7.10 4.78 26.11
C THR A 124 6.01 5.85 26.17
N ILE A 125 4.88 5.48 26.76
CA ILE A 125 3.77 6.39 27.06
C ILE A 125 3.64 6.51 28.58
N ALA A 126 3.41 7.73 29.08
CA ALA A 126 3.28 7.97 30.50
C ALA A 126 1.99 7.32 31.06
N GLU A 127 2.06 6.89 32.32
CA GLU A 127 0.87 6.52 33.08
C GLU A 127 0.03 7.78 33.37
N PRO A 128 -1.31 7.66 33.36
CA PRO A 128 -2.16 8.80 33.69
C PRO A 128 -1.90 9.18 35.15
N LYS A 129 -1.65 10.46 35.41
CA LYS A 129 -1.56 10.95 36.80
C LYS A 129 -2.92 10.75 37.45
N ALA A 130 -3.03 9.79 38.37
CA ALA A 130 -4.24 9.58 39.14
C ALA A 130 -4.71 10.90 39.76
N SER A 131 -5.99 11.25 39.55
CA SER A 131 -6.57 12.44 40.16
C SER A 131 -6.36 12.35 41.67
N ARG A 132 -5.71 13.37 42.25
CA ARG A 132 -5.28 13.35 43.66
C ARG A 132 -6.49 13.46 44.59
N SER A 133 -7.09 12.33 44.96
CA SER A 133 -7.87 12.19 46.19
C SER A 133 -7.11 11.33 47.20
N ASN A 134 -6.08 11.91 47.82
CA ASN A 134 -5.75 11.77 49.23
C ASN A 134 -4.36 12.38 49.50
N LYS A 135 -4.39 13.59 50.06
CA LYS A 135 -3.25 14.21 50.72
C LYS A 135 -2.99 13.42 52.01
N LEU A 136 -2.03 12.48 52.06
CA LEU A 136 -1.30 12.14 53.31
C LEU A 136 -0.17 11.08 53.22
N SER A 137 0.27 10.60 52.05
CA SER A 137 1.36 9.58 52.01
C SER A 137 2.66 10.01 51.29
N GLY A 138 2.84 11.29 50.98
CA GLY A 138 3.97 11.78 50.19
C GLY A 138 5.16 12.22 51.03
N PHE A 139 6.01 11.31 51.51
CA PHE A 139 7.35 11.67 51.99
C PHE A 139 8.49 10.66 51.74
N LEU A 140 8.27 9.50 51.09
CA LEU A 140 9.33 8.48 50.94
C LEU A 140 9.42 7.79 49.55
N ARG A 141 9.31 8.52 48.44
CA ARG A 141 9.74 8.01 47.11
C ARG A 141 10.31 9.13 46.24
N SER A 142 11.62 9.37 46.31
CA SER A 142 12.32 10.27 45.40
C SER A 142 13.84 10.05 45.45
N VAL A 143 14.36 8.95 44.87
CA VAL A 143 15.80 8.85 44.48
C VAL A 143 16.03 7.98 43.23
N PHE A 144 15.03 7.77 42.37
CA PHE A 144 15.29 7.27 41.01
C PHE A 144 14.53 8.13 40.03
N ALA A 145 15.24 9.05 39.38
CA ALA A 145 14.71 9.79 38.25
C ALA A 145 14.51 8.80 37.10
N SER A 146 13.31 8.25 36.98
CA SER A 146 12.90 7.50 35.80
C SER A 146 12.99 8.43 34.59
N LYS A 147 13.61 7.95 33.51
CA LYS A 147 13.64 8.68 32.23
C LYS A 147 12.21 9.14 31.88
N PRO A 148 12.00 10.42 31.52
CA PRO A 148 10.68 10.89 31.12
C PRO A 148 10.18 10.09 29.91
N SER A 149 8.90 9.73 29.91
CA SER A 149 8.25 9.02 28.80
C SER A 149 8.29 9.84 27.51
N ASP A 150 8.31 9.16 26.36
CA ASP A 150 8.31 9.83 25.05
C ASP A 150 7.00 10.57 24.77
N ILE A 151 5.88 9.98 25.21
CA ILE A 151 4.53 10.56 25.15
C ILE A 151 4.07 10.89 26.58
N SER A 152 3.77 12.16 26.85
CA SER A 152 3.12 12.58 28.08
C SER A 152 1.61 12.35 28.01
N VAL A 153 1.01 12.10 29.17
CA VAL A 153 -0.44 11.92 29.34
C VAL A 153 -0.90 12.84 30.46
N GLU A 154 -1.82 13.74 30.13
CA GLU A 154 -2.37 14.72 31.08
C GLU A 154 -3.90 14.71 30.98
N SER A 155 -4.57 15.00 32.11
CA SER A 155 -6.01 15.23 32.11
C SER A 155 -6.27 16.72 32.12
N GLU A 156 -7.02 17.19 31.13
CA GLU A 156 -7.38 18.59 30.94
C GLU A 156 -8.88 18.68 30.67
N GLN A 157 -9.64 19.34 31.55
CA GLN A 157 -11.07 19.65 31.33
C GLN A 157 -11.91 18.41 30.89
N GLY A 158 -11.70 17.27 31.56
CA GLY A 158 -12.40 16.02 31.24
C GLY A 158 -11.94 15.34 29.94
N HIS A 159 -10.75 15.69 29.45
CA HIS A 159 -10.10 15.03 28.33
C HIS A 159 -8.76 14.46 28.77
N THR A 160 -8.43 13.29 28.23
CA THR A 160 -7.08 12.75 28.25
C THR A 160 -6.33 13.30 27.04
N VAL A 161 -5.23 14.00 27.29
CA VAL A 161 -4.38 14.67 26.30
C VAL A 161 -3.03 13.97 26.21
N TYR A 162 -2.64 13.66 24.98
CA TYR A 162 -1.35 13.07 24.64
C TYR A 162 -0.48 14.08 23.91
N ALA A 163 0.74 14.27 24.39
CA ALA A 163 1.70 15.18 23.78
C ALA A 163 3.11 14.56 23.73
N THR A 164 3.95 15.07 22.84
CA THR A 164 5.39 14.75 22.81
C THR A 164 6.08 15.29 24.06
N ALA A 165 7.30 14.82 24.33
CA ALA A 165 8.16 15.41 25.36
C ALA A 165 8.45 16.91 25.15
N SER A 166 8.36 17.42 23.91
CA SER A 166 8.45 18.85 23.56
C SER A 166 7.15 19.64 23.77
N GLY A 167 6.09 19.00 24.28
CA GLY A 167 4.80 19.62 24.57
C GLY A 167 3.87 19.76 23.36
N ARG A 168 4.21 19.14 22.22
CA ARG A 168 3.36 19.17 21.02
C ARG A 168 2.22 18.17 21.18
N ARG A 169 0.97 18.63 21.13
CA ARG A 169 -0.20 17.75 21.16
C ARG A 169 -0.22 16.82 19.96
N LEU A 170 -0.57 15.57 20.22
CA LEU A 170 -0.74 14.53 19.21
C LEU A 170 -2.22 14.18 19.08
N PHE A 171 -2.87 13.97 20.22
CA PHE A 171 -4.19 13.38 20.32
C PHE A 171 -4.83 13.82 21.63
N SER A 172 -6.14 13.98 21.65
CA SER A 172 -6.89 13.98 22.89
C SER A 172 -8.26 13.35 22.69
N HIS A 173 -8.80 12.77 23.74
CA HIS A 173 -10.18 12.29 23.73
C HIS A 173 -10.89 12.63 25.03
N ALA A 174 -12.22 12.75 24.99
CA ALA A 174 -13.04 12.87 26.17
C ALA A 174 -12.86 11.64 27.07
N ASP A 175 -12.86 11.86 28.38
CA ASP A 175 -12.75 10.79 29.38
C ASP A 175 -14.05 9.96 29.49
N ASP A 176 -15.15 10.42 28.87
CA ASP A 176 -16.45 9.76 28.82
C ASP A 176 -16.86 9.35 27.40
N GLY A 177 -17.83 8.44 27.33
CA GLY A 177 -18.25 7.78 26.09
C GLY A 177 -19.25 6.66 26.37
N PRO A 178 -19.95 6.15 25.36
CA PRO A 178 -20.60 4.84 25.45
C PRO A 178 -19.56 3.74 25.64
N GLU A 179 -19.85 2.83 26.57
CA GLU A 179 -19.12 1.57 26.69
C GLU A 179 -19.30 0.74 25.42
N SER A 180 -18.28 -0.02 25.07
CA SER A 180 -18.29 -0.87 23.88
C SER A 180 -17.55 -2.18 24.15
N ALA A 181 -17.97 -3.25 23.47
CA ALA A 181 -17.23 -4.50 23.50
C ALA A 181 -15.79 -4.28 23.01
N PRO A 182 -14.78 -5.01 23.55
CA PRO A 182 -13.37 -4.84 23.17
C PRO A 182 -13.12 -4.91 21.65
N GLU A 183 -13.87 -5.78 20.97
CA GLU A 183 -13.82 -5.92 19.52
C GLU A 183 -14.27 -4.65 18.79
N MET A 184 -15.34 -4.00 19.25
CA MET A 184 -15.83 -2.75 18.65
C MET A 184 -14.88 -1.60 18.91
N SER A 185 -14.25 -1.53 20.10
CA SER A 185 -13.19 -0.54 20.35
C SER A 185 -11.99 -0.74 19.41
N ARG A 186 -11.57 -1.98 19.15
CA ARG A 186 -10.52 -2.26 18.15
C ARG A 186 -10.93 -1.84 16.74
N ARG A 187 -12.17 -2.12 16.32
CA ARG A 187 -12.67 -1.70 15.00
C ARG A 187 -12.76 -0.19 14.89
N PHE A 188 -13.15 0.49 15.96
CA PHE A 188 -13.13 1.94 16.04
C PHE A 188 -11.71 2.49 15.90
N THR A 189 -10.71 1.94 16.59
CA THR A 189 -9.33 2.43 16.45
C THR A 189 -8.69 2.08 15.10
N GLN A 190 -9.11 0.99 14.45
CA GLN A 190 -8.74 0.72 13.06
C GLN A 190 -9.33 1.74 12.09
N PHE A 191 -10.61 2.11 12.26
CA PHE A 191 -11.19 3.24 11.53
C PHE A 191 -10.35 4.51 11.67
N LEU A 192 -9.98 4.86 12.91
CA LEU A 192 -9.14 6.02 13.18
C LEU A 192 -7.76 5.89 12.51
N ARG A 193 -7.12 4.73 12.59
CA ARG A 193 -5.82 4.46 11.96
C ARG A 193 -5.82 4.66 10.45
N TYR A 194 -6.87 4.21 9.77
CA TYR A 194 -6.97 4.31 8.32
C TYR A 194 -7.33 5.71 7.86
N LEU A 195 -8.22 6.43 8.56
CA LEU A 195 -8.73 7.72 8.11
C LEU A 195 -7.98 8.93 8.70
N TYR A 196 -7.61 8.89 9.98
CA TYR A 196 -7.04 10.01 10.73
C TYR A 196 -5.63 9.75 11.27
N MET A 197 -5.07 8.57 10.99
CA MET A 197 -3.78 8.13 11.53
C MET A 197 -3.79 8.08 13.06
N GLY A 198 -2.63 8.23 13.69
CA GLY A 198 -2.49 8.26 15.14
C GLY A 198 -1.34 7.40 15.62
N HIS A 199 -0.72 7.82 16.72
CA HIS A 199 0.42 7.10 17.28
C HIS A 199 -0.03 5.71 17.76
N PRO A 200 0.64 4.61 17.36
CA PRO A 200 0.18 3.26 17.67
C PRO A 200 -0.04 2.99 19.16
N LEU A 201 0.85 3.46 20.04
CA LEU A 201 0.68 3.34 21.50
C LEU A 201 -0.58 4.05 22.04
N ILE A 202 -0.97 5.18 21.44
CA ILE A 202 -2.20 5.89 21.84
C ILE A 202 -3.42 5.11 21.36
N LEU A 203 -3.41 4.64 20.11
CA LEU A 203 -4.50 3.85 19.53
C LEU A 203 -4.69 2.52 20.26
N GLU A 204 -3.61 1.85 20.68
CA GLU A 204 -3.67 0.60 21.46
C GLU A 204 -4.29 0.84 22.84
N ARG A 205 -3.91 1.93 23.51
CA ARG A 205 -4.48 2.32 24.80
C ARG A 205 -5.96 2.67 24.67
N LEU A 206 -6.34 3.39 23.62
CA LEU A 206 -7.74 3.70 23.33
C LEU A 206 -8.56 2.42 23.06
N ALA A 207 -8.02 1.48 22.27
CA ALA A 207 -8.68 0.21 21.99
C ALA A 207 -8.90 -0.62 23.27
N SER A 208 -7.96 -0.55 24.21
CA SER A 208 -8.01 -1.29 25.48
C SER A 208 -9.00 -0.69 26.50
N ALA A 209 -9.40 0.58 26.33
CA ALA A 209 -10.31 1.26 27.24
C ALA A 209 -11.76 0.74 27.18
N CYS A 210 -12.12 -0.04 26.15
CA CYS A 210 -13.48 -0.56 25.94
C CYS A 210 -14.56 0.55 25.90
N LEU A 211 -14.18 1.72 25.36
CA LEU A 211 -14.98 2.94 25.34
C LEU A 211 -14.85 3.59 23.95
N ILE A 212 -15.93 4.13 23.41
CA ILE A 212 -15.88 5.03 22.25
C ILE A 212 -16.01 6.46 22.79
N PRO A 213 -14.96 7.29 22.77
CA PRO A 213 -15.04 8.64 23.34
C PRO A 213 -16.12 9.50 22.68
N ARG A 214 -16.78 10.36 23.47
CA ARG A 214 -17.75 11.32 22.93
C ARG A 214 -17.11 12.36 22.01
N GLU A 215 -15.85 12.70 22.27
CA GLU A 215 -15.09 13.64 21.47
C GLU A 215 -13.65 13.16 21.31
N LEU A 216 -13.09 13.32 20.11
CA LEU A 216 -11.66 13.14 19.84
C LEU A 216 -11.13 14.38 19.12
N ARG A 217 -9.87 14.71 19.36
CA ARG A 217 -9.17 15.79 18.65
C ARG A 217 -7.81 15.30 18.18
N TYR A 218 -7.51 15.59 16.92
CA TYR A 218 -6.28 15.25 16.24
C TYR A 218 -5.57 16.51 15.79
N GLN A 219 -4.25 16.41 15.71
CA GLN A 219 -3.46 17.34 14.94
C GLN A 219 -2.92 16.61 13.72
N VAL A 220 -3.74 16.56 12.68
CA VAL A 220 -3.36 15.94 11.42
C VAL A 220 -2.50 16.94 10.67
N ARG A 221 -1.35 16.48 10.20
CA ARG A 221 -0.55 17.23 9.25
C ARG A 221 -0.25 16.33 8.09
N GLU A 222 -0.79 16.68 6.93
CA GLU A 222 -0.46 15.98 5.70
C GLU A 222 1.03 16.14 5.39
N PRO A 223 1.65 15.13 4.75
CA PRO A 223 3.05 15.21 4.41
C PRO A 223 3.35 16.37 3.43
N PHE A 224 4.61 16.83 3.41
CA PHE A 224 5.13 17.80 2.44
C PHE A 224 4.62 19.25 2.55
N GLY A 225 4.45 19.75 3.77
CA GLY A 225 4.25 21.20 3.99
C GLY A 225 2.81 21.67 3.73
N LEU A 226 1.88 20.74 3.51
CA LEU A 226 0.48 21.05 3.58
C LEU A 226 0.08 21.44 5.02
N PRO A 227 -0.98 22.22 5.14
CA PRO A 227 -1.41 22.77 6.41
C PRO A 227 -1.59 21.78 7.56
N ARG A 228 -1.38 22.30 8.77
CA ARG A 228 -1.86 21.67 10.00
C ARG A 228 -3.37 21.81 10.03
N SER A 229 -4.08 20.68 10.06
CA SER A 229 -5.52 20.63 10.25
C SER A 229 -5.78 20.09 11.65
N ASP A 230 -6.44 20.88 12.48
CA ASP A 230 -7.02 20.39 13.72
C ASP A 230 -8.36 19.74 13.35
N VAL A 231 -8.47 18.43 13.62
CA VAL A 231 -9.68 17.65 13.33
C VAL A 231 -10.34 17.29 14.65
N THR A 232 -11.61 17.65 14.80
CA THR A 232 -12.44 17.28 15.94
C THR A 232 -13.54 16.33 15.50
N LEU A 233 -13.65 15.19 16.16
CA LEU A 233 -14.69 14.19 15.93
C LEU A 233 -15.62 14.18 17.13
N ARG A 234 -16.91 14.44 16.93
CA ARG A 234 -17.93 14.37 17.98
C ARG A 234 -18.90 13.25 17.71
N LEU A 235 -19.11 12.39 18.70
CA LEU A 235 -20.08 11.30 18.63
C LEU A 235 -21.48 11.84 18.91
N GLY A 236 -22.31 11.89 17.86
CA GLY A 236 -23.70 12.33 17.94
C GLY A 236 -24.65 11.22 18.40
N ALA A 237 -24.52 10.01 17.85
CA ALA A 237 -25.38 8.88 18.19
C ALA A 237 -24.67 7.53 18.03
N VAL A 238 -25.12 6.53 18.79
CA VAL A 238 -24.71 5.12 18.70
C VAL A 238 -25.94 4.24 18.68
N ALA A 239 -25.94 3.24 17.80
CA ALA A 239 -26.98 2.23 17.73
C ALA A 239 -26.38 0.82 17.65
N ASP A 240 -26.89 -0.08 18.48
CA ASP A 240 -26.61 -1.51 18.36
C ASP A 240 -27.38 -2.09 17.16
N VAL A 241 -26.67 -2.85 16.34
CA VAL A 241 -27.22 -3.44 15.11
C VAL A 241 -26.78 -4.89 14.94
N PRO A 242 -27.52 -5.71 14.17
CA PRO A 242 -27.06 -7.03 13.79
C PRO A 242 -25.72 -6.98 13.06
N ASP A 243 -24.91 -8.01 13.31
CA ASP A 243 -23.60 -8.15 12.68
C ASP A 243 -23.75 -8.79 11.30
N ASN A 244 -24.08 -7.97 10.30
CA ASN A 244 -24.32 -8.39 8.94
C ASN A 244 -23.05 -8.29 8.07
N GLY A 245 -22.98 -9.12 7.04
CA GLY A 245 -21.94 -9.03 6.00
C GLY A 245 -22.07 -7.78 5.12
N ILE A 246 -21.11 -7.62 4.21
CA ILE A 246 -21.09 -6.51 3.25
C ILE A 246 -22.05 -6.84 2.09
N ALA A 247 -23.09 -6.02 1.91
CA ALA A 247 -24.09 -6.22 0.86
C ALA A 247 -23.60 -5.66 -0.48
N LEU A 248 -23.17 -6.54 -1.39
CA LEU A 248 -22.72 -6.18 -2.76
C LEU A 248 -23.65 -6.72 -3.86
N ASP A 249 -24.81 -7.26 -3.49
CA ASP A 249 -25.75 -7.83 -4.46
C ASP A 249 -26.23 -6.78 -5.47
N GLY A 250 -26.04 -7.09 -6.75
CA GLY A 250 -26.35 -6.19 -7.86
C GLY A 250 -25.38 -5.02 -8.02
N TYR A 251 -24.20 -5.07 -7.39
CA TYR A 251 -23.09 -4.16 -7.69
C TYR A 251 -22.12 -4.80 -8.69
N ARG A 252 -21.55 -3.99 -9.57
CA ARG A 252 -20.51 -4.41 -10.52
C ARG A 252 -19.14 -3.93 -10.04
N ARG A 253 -18.16 -4.84 -9.97
CA ARG A 253 -16.76 -4.45 -9.74
C ARG A 253 -16.24 -3.61 -10.91
N VAL A 254 -15.58 -2.51 -10.62
CA VAL A 254 -14.83 -1.70 -11.59
C VAL A 254 -13.36 -1.65 -11.18
N VAL A 255 -12.50 -1.42 -12.17
CA VAL A 255 -11.06 -1.26 -11.94
C VAL A 255 -10.77 0.23 -11.97
N ASP A 256 -10.11 0.71 -10.92
CA ASP A 256 -9.56 2.06 -10.91
C ASP A 256 -8.04 1.93 -11.00
N SER A 257 -7.48 2.21 -12.17
CA SER A 257 -6.05 2.07 -12.45
C SER A 257 -5.23 3.30 -12.07
N GLY A 258 -5.84 4.33 -11.47
CA GLY A 258 -5.17 5.60 -11.19
C GLY A 258 -4.75 6.33 -12.48
N GLU A 259 -3.86 7.31 -12.33
CA GLU A 259 -3.42 8.15 -13.45
C GLU A 259 -2.32 7.51 -14.31
N THR A 260 -1.48 6.66 -13.73
CA THR A 260 -0.27 6.18 -14.41
C THR A 260 -0.37 4.82 -15.07
N LEU A 261 -1.40 4.04 -14.74
CA LEU A 261 -1.61 2.73 -15.35
C LEU A 261 -2.78 2.80 -16.33
N PRO A 262 -2.55 2.55 -17.64
CA PRO A 262 -3.62 2.54 -18.62
C PRO A 262 -4.68 1.48 -18.30
N SER A 263 -5.95 1.85 -18.35
CA SER A 263 -7.05 0.97 -17.89
C SER A 263 -7.33 -0.21 -18.83
N GLY A 264 -7.09 -0.07 -20.14
CA GLY A 264 -7.60 -1.03 -21.14
C GLY A 264 -7.09 -2.47 -21.00
N PHE A 265 -5.78 -2.69 -20.86
CA PHE A 265 -5.25 -4.05 -20.69
C PHE A 265 -5.53 -4.59 -19.29
N ILE A 266 -5.51 -3.74 -18.26
CA ILE A 266 -5.70 -4.20 -16.89
C ILE A 266 -7.16 -4.53 -16.59
N GLU A 267 -8.11 -3.76 -17.12
CA GLU A 267 -9.53 -4.11 -17.11
C GLU A 267 -9.78 -5.45 -17.81
N ARG A 268 -9.11 -5.69 -18.94
CA ARG A 268 -9.24 -6.98 -19.65
C ARG A 268 -8.81 -8.15 -18.78
N VAL A 269 -7.72 -8.02 -18.04
CA VAL A 269 -7.28 -9.06 -17.10
C VAL A 269 -8.23 -9.14 -15.91
N MET A 270 -8.45 -8.04 -15.21
CA MET A 270 -9.12 -8.01 -13.90
C MET A 270 -10.63 -8.29 -13.98
N SER A 271 -11.28 -7.90 -15.07
CA SER A 271 -12.73 -8.04 -15.27
C SER A 271 -13.08 -9.09 -16.33
N GLY A 272 -12.16 -9.41 -17.25
CA GLY A 272 -12.38 -10.38 -18.32
C GLY A 272 -12.06 -11.83 -17.94
N ALA A 273 -12.31 -12.74 -18.89
CA ALA A 273 -11.91 -14.13 -18.78
C ALA A 273 -10.39 -14.26 -19.00
N VAL A 274 -9.71 -14.89 -18.04
CA VAL A 274 -8.30 -15.28 -18.21
C VAL A 274 -8.27 -16.61 -18.98
N PRO A 275 -7.44 -16.73 -20.03
CA PRO A 275 -7.26 -17.97 -20.76
C PRO A 275 -6.86 -19.14 -19.87
N ASP A 276 -7.33 -20.35 -20.18
CA ASP A 276 -6.88 -21.55 -19.48
C ASP A 276 -5.39 -21.82 -19.75
N SER A 277 -4.64 -22.13 -18.69
CA SER A 277 -3.19 -22.33 -18.77
C SER A 277 -2.77 -23.52 -19.65
N GLN A 278 -3.56 -24.59 -19.72
CA GLN A 278 -3.27 -25.74 -20.59
C GLN A 278 -3.54 -25.38 -22.05
N GLU A 279 -4.62 -24.64 -22.31
CA GLU A 279 -4.92 -24.13 -23.66
C GLU A 279 -3.83 -23.17 -24.15
N VAL A 280 -3.40 -22.24 -23.30
CA VAL A 280 -2.28 -21.33 -23.59
C VAL A 280 -1.02 -22.13 -23.92
N MET A 281 -0.66 -23.11 -23.08
CA MET A 281 0.51 -23.96 -23.31
C MET A 281 0.43 -24.70 -24.64
N ALA A 282 -0.69 -25.39 -24.92
CA ALA A 282 -0.87 -26.14 -26.16
C ALA A 282 -0.77 -25.22 -27.40
N ARG A 283 -1.39 -24.04 -27.33
CA ARG A 283 -1.30 -23.02 -28.38
C ARG A 283 0.13 -22.55 -28.60
N ARG A 284 0.85 -22.18 -27.54
CA ARG A 284 2.24 -21.68 -27.62
C ARG A 284 3.21 -22.72 -28.17
N ILE A 285 3.08 -23.98 -27.76
CA ILE A 285 3.89 -25.08 -28.30
C ILE A 285 3.65 -25.24 -29.81
N LYS A 286 2.39 -25.18 -30.25
CA LYS A 286 2.05 -25.25 -31.68
C LYS A 286 2.60 -24.07 -32.48
N GLU A 287 2.44 -22.85 -31.97
CA GLU A 287 2.99 -21.62 -32.57
C GLU A 287 4.53 -21.67 -32.68
N ALA A 288 5.19 -22.19 -31.64
CA ALA A 288 6.63 -22.38 -31.64
C ALA A 288 7.06 -23.42 -32.69
N GLY A 289 6.30 -24.51 -32.85
CA GLY A 289 6.53 -25.53 -33.89
C GLY A 289 6.43 -24.95 -35.31
N HIS A 290 5.34 -24.23 -35.61
CA HIS A 290 5.19 -23.57 -36.92
C HIS A 290 6.33 -22.58 -37.21
N SER A 291 6.82 -21.87 -36.19
CA SER A 291 7.97 -20.96 -36.36
C SER A 291 9.25 -21.71 -36.73
N VAL A 292 9.45 -22.93 -36.21
CA VAL A 292 10.57 -23.80 -36.62
C VAL A 292 10.40 -24.26 -38.06
N ASP A 293 9.19 -24.71 -38.42
CA ASP A 293 8.89 -25.18 -39.79
C ASP A 293 9.17 -24.09 -40.85
N ASP A 294 8.95 -22.83 -40.49
CA ASP A 294 9.20 -21.67 -41.34
C ASP A 294 10.65 -21.11 -41.24
N GLY A 295 11.54 -21.76 -40.48
CA GLY A 295 12.92 -21.32 -40.28
C GLY A 295 13.10 -20.07 -39.39
N ARG A 296 12.05 -19.64 -38.67
CA ARG A 296 12.06 -18.51 -37.73
C ARG A 296 12.40 -18.97 -36.32
N ILE A 297 13.63 -19.46 -36.13
CA ILE A 297 14.06 -20.12 -34.89
C ILE A 297 14.00 -19.18 -33.67
N LEU A 298 14.42 -17.91 -33.82
CA LEU A 298 14.32 -16.93 -32.74
C LEU A 298 12.86 -16.71 -32.28
N GLU A 299 11.92 -16.61 -33.22
CA GLU A 299 10.49 -16.46 -32.89
C GLU A 299 9.95 -17.67 -32.14
N SER A 300 10.41 -18.88 -32.49
CA SER A 300 10.08 -20.10 -31.76
C SER A 300 10.54 -20.02 -30.30
N VAL A 301 11.81 -19.67 -30.08
CA VAL A 301 12.38 -19.51 -28.73
C VAL A 301 11.63 -18.43 -27.94
N LEU A 302 11.36 -17.27 -28.55
CA LEU A 302 10.63 -16.19 -27.89
C LEU A 302 9.18 -16.58 -27.57
N THR A 303 8.52 -17.39 -28.40
CA THR A 303 7.19 -17.94 -28.11
C THR A 303 7.20 -18.83 -26.86
N LEU A 304 8.25 -19.62 -26.66
CA LEU A 304 8.40 -20.45 -25.46
C LEU A 304 8.78 -19.63 -24.22
N LEU A 305 9.59 -18.57 -24.37
CA LEU A 305 9.87 -17.62 -23.29
C LEU A 305 8.60 -16.85 -22.90
N GLU A 306 7.76 -16.49 -23.86
CA GLU A 306 6.46 -15.86 -23.60
C GLU A 306 5.56 -16.79 -22.79
N LEU A 307 5.50 -18.08 -23.12
CA LEU A 307 4.78 -19.07 -22.31
C LEU A 307 5.27 -19.10 -20.85
N HIS A 308 6.59 -18.99 -20.64
CA HIS A 308 7.15 -18.91 -19.30
C HIS A 308 6.71 -17.62 -18.58
N LEU A 309 6.73 -16.47 -19.26
CA LEU A 309 6.31 -15.18 -18.68
C LEU A 309 4.80 -15.07 -18.44
N GLU A 310 4.00 -15.78 -19.24
CA GLU A 310 2.52 -15.80 -19.17
C GLU A 310 2.05 -16.75 -18.06
N ALA A 311 2.52 -18.00 -18.07
CA ALA A 311 1.97 -19.08 -17.23
C ALA A 311 2.96 -19.69 -16.21
N GLY A 312 4.23 -19.26 -16.20
CA GLY A 312 5.26 -19.83 -15.33
C GLY A 312 5.67 -21.25 -15.71
N VAL A 313 5.24 -21.74 -16.88
CA VAL A 313 5.56 -23.08 -17.37
C VAL A 313 6.98 -23.09 -17.89
N SER A 314 7.81 -23.98 -17.35
CA SER A 314 9.13 -24.29 -17.90
C SER A 314 9.07 -25.63 -18.62
N LEU A 315 9.41 -25.65 -19.91
CA LEU A 315 9.45 -26.89 -20.67
C LEU A 315 10.73 -27.69 -20.32
N PRO A 316 10.61 -28.98 -19.96
CA PRO A 316 11.77 -29.82 -19.69
C PRO A 316 12.74 -29.82 -20.88
N GLY A 317 14.04 -29.71 -20.60
CA GLY A 317 15.09 -29.73 -21.63
C GLY A 317 15.22 -28.45 -22.46
N MET A 318 14.33 -27.46 -22.33
CA MET A 318 14.40 -26.21 -23.10
C MET A 318 15.75 -25.49 -22.93
N GLY A 319 16.28 -25.46 -21.71
CA GLY A 319 17.60 -24.88 -21.44
C GLY A 319 18.72 -25.59 -22.20
N GLU A 320 18.72 -26.92 -22.23
CA GLU A 320 19.72 -27.70 -22.99
C GLU A 320 19.58 -27.49 -24.50
N SER A 321 18.34 -27.47 -25.01
CA SER A 321 18.05 -27.19 -26.42
C SER A 321 18.54 -25.80 -26.81
N LEU A 322 18.30 -24.78 -25.97
CA LEU A 322 18.77 -23.41 -26.20
C LEU A 322 20.31 -23.31 -26.19
N GLN A 323 20.99 -24.14 -25.40
CA GLN A 323 22.45 -24.20 -25.37
C GLN A 323 23.04 -24.85 -26.64
N ARG A 324 22.35 -25.81 -27.24
CA ARG A 324 22.79 -26.51 -28.46
C ARG A 324 22.41 -25.79 -29.75
N GLU A 325 21.46 -24.85 -29.70
CA GLU A 325 21.02 -24.10 -30.87
C GLU A 325 22.16 -23.25 -31.47
N THR A 326 22.25 -23.27 -32.81
CA THR A 326 23.33 -22.65 -33.60
C THR A 326 22.89 -21.38 -34.33
N ASP A 327 21.58 -21.12 -34.43
CA ASP A 327 21.04 -19.88 -34.99
C ASP A 327 21.74 -18.64 -34.37
N PRO A 328 22.28 -17.71 -35.19
CA PRO A 328 23.05 -16.58 -34.70
C PRO A 328 22.24 -15.66 -33.78
N HIS A 329 20.96 -15.45 -34.05
CA HIS A 329 20.11 -14.61 -33.21
C HIS A 329 19.77 -15.29 -31.88
N VAL A 330 19.55 -16.61 -31.88
CA VAL A 330 19.34 -17.37 -30.65
C VAL A 330 20.58 -17.37 -29.77
N ARG A 331 21.78 -17.52 -30.35
CA ARG A 331 23.04 -17.41 -29.60
C ARG A 331 23.20 -16.02 -28.99
N GLN A 332 22.91 -14.97 -29.76
CA GLN A 332 22.93 -13.59 -29.27
C GLN A 332 21.94 -13.35 -28.12
N LEU A 333 20.71 -13.89 -28.23
CA LEU A 333 19.71 -13.83 -27.17
C LEU A 333 20.20 -14.54 -25.91
N ARG A 334 20.70 -15.77 -26.06
CA ARG A 334 21.24 -16.56 -24.95
C ARG A 334 22.38 -15.84 -24.24
N ASP A 335 23.29 -15.24 -24.99
CA ASP A 335 24.40 -14.48 -24.42
C ASP A 335 23.91 -13.23 -23.68
N ALA A 336 22.87 -12.57 -24.18
CA ALA A 336 22.24 -11.43 -23.51
C ALA A 336 21.57 -11.85 -22.18
N LEU A 337 20.74 -12.91 -22.20
CA LEU A 337 19.99 -13.38 -21.03
C LEU A 337 20.86 -14.08 -19.98
N GLY A 338 21.96 -14.71 -20.41
CA GLY A 338 22.90 -15.39 -19.51
C GLY A 338 23.84 -14.45 -18.77
N ARG A 339 23.96 -13.19 -19.20
CA ARG A 339 24.80 -12.17 -18.56
C ARG A 339 23.99 -11.39 -17.54
N ARG A 340 24.38 -11.45 -16.28
CA ARG A 340 23.93 -10.51 -15.26
C ARG A 340 24.90 -9.33 -15.22
N PRO A 341 24.54 -8.13 -15.69
CA PRO A 341 25.46 -7.00 -15.73
C PRO A 341 25.90 -6.63 -14.32
N GLY A 342 27.21 -6.56 -14.09
CA GLY A 342 27.82 -6.03 -12.86
C GLY A 342 28.03 -4.52 -12.89
N SER A 343 27.89 -3.89 -14.06
CA SER A 343 28.06 -2.45 -14.24
C SER A 343 27.02 -1.85 -15.19
N LYS A 344 26.86 -0.51 -15.15
CA LYS A 344 26.01 0.21 -16.11
C LYS A 344 26.49 0.03 -17.55
N GLU A 345 27.81 -0.07 -17.77
CA GLU A 345 28.34 -0.25 -19.11
C GLU A 345 28.01 -1.62 -19.69
N GLU A 346 28.16 -2.68 -18.89
CA GLU A 346 27.72 -4.01 -19.27
C GLU A 346 26.21 -4.06 -19.53
N ALA A 347 25.41 -3.33 -18.75
CA ALA A 347 23.97 -3.25 -18.97
C ALA A 347 23.62 -2.59 -20.31
N ARG A 348 24.36 -1.55 -20.75
CA ARG A 348 24.19 -0.94 -22.08
C ARG A 348 24.56 -1.91 -23.20
N ILE A 349 25.63 -2.69 -23.04
CA ILE A 349 26.04 -3.69 -24.03
C ILE A 349 24.95 -4.76 -24.20
N VAL A 350 24.41 -5.27 -23.09
CA VAL A 350 23.33 -6.26 -23.13
C VAL A 350 22.07 -5.66 -23.75
N LEU A 351 21.70 -4.44 -23.37
CA LEU A 351 20.55 -3.73 -23.94
C LEU A 351 20.69 -3.54 -25.46
N ALA A 352 21.85 -3.08 -25.93
CA ALA A 352 22.12 -2.92 -27.36
C ALA A 352 21.99 -4.25 -28.13
N SER A 353 22.41 -5.37 -27.49
CA SER A 353 22.23 -6.70 -28.05
C SER A 353 20.75 -7.06 -28.21
N LEU A 354 19.91 -6.83 -27.19
CA LEU A 354 18.48 -7.10 -27.24
C LEU A 354 17.76 -6.22 -28.28
N LEU A 355 18.10 -4.93 -28.34
CA LEU A 355 17.56 -4.01 -29.35
C LEU A 355 17.86 -4.48 -30.78
N GLY A 356 19.06 -5.00 -31.02
CA GLY A 356 19.48 -5.56 -32.31
C GLY A 356 18.65 -6.79 -32.75
N LEU A 357 18.05 -7.51 -31.80
CA LEU A 357 17.23 -8.70 -32.07
C LEU A 357 15.79 -8.36 -32.44
N ARG A 358 15.30 -7.14 -32.19
CA ARG A 358 13.87 -6.77 -32.39
C ARG A 358 13.37 -7.05 -33.80
N LYS A 359 14.18 -6.76 -34.83
CA LYS A 359 13.78 -7.02 -36.23
C LYS A 359 13.63 -8.51 -36.52
N ALA A 360 14.56 -9.32 -36.02
CA ALA A 360 14.53 -10.78 -36.20
C ALA A 360 13.45 -11.45 -35.34
N ALA A 361 13.03 -10.81 -34.25
CA ALA A 361 11.98 -11.29 -33.37
C ALA A 361 10.56 -11.14 -33.97
N GLY A 362 10.40 -10.37 -35.04
CA GLY A 362 9.13 -10.22 -35.74
C GLY A 362 7.98 -9.88 -34.81
N GLN A 363 6.91 -10.68 -34.85
CA GLN A 363 5.72 -10.49 -34.00
C GLN A 363 5.96 -10.77 -32.51
N ARG A 364 7.15 -11.25 -32.13
CA ARG A 364 7.56 -11.54 -30.74
C ARG A 364 8.50 -10.49 -30.16
N ALA A 365 8.66 -9.34 -30.83
CA ALA A 365 9.51 -8.26 -30.32
C ALA A 365 9.09 -7.75 -28.93
N HIS A 366 7.80 -7.83 -28.57
CA HIS A 366 7.30 -7.45 -27.24
C HIS A 366 7.87 -8.32 -26.11
N VAL A 367 8.24 -9.56 -26.39
CA VAL A 367 8.91 -10.45 -25.43
C VAL A 367 10.32 -9.94 -25.12
N LEU A 368 11.00 -9.33 -26.10
CA LEU A 368 12.29 -8.68 -25.85
C LEU A 368 12.14 -7.43 -24.98
N MET A 369 11.06 -6.66 -25.17
CA MET A 369 10.78 -5.45 -24.39
C MET A 369 10.72 -5.73 -22.87
N THR A 370 10.19 -6.89 -22.46
CA THR A 370 10.17 -7.26 -21.03
C THR A 370 11.58 -7.47 -20.47
N PHE A 371 12.50 -8.04 -21.24
CA PHE A 371 13.89 -8.21 -20.83
C PHE A 371 14.67 -6.88 -20.87
N GLU A 372 14.44 -6.07 -21.90
CA GLU A 372 15.03 -4.74 -22.03
C GLU A 372 14.65 -3.84 -20.84
N ALA A 373 13.40 -3.91 -20.36
CA ALA A 373 12.94 -3.17 -19.20
C ALA A 373 13.79 -3.45 -17.94
N ALA A 374 14.19 -4.70 -17.71
CA ALA A 374 15.07 -5.05 -16.59
C ALA A 374 16.45 -4.38 -16.69
N HIS A 375 16.97 -4.19 -17.91
CA HIS A 375 18.24 -3.50 -18.13
C HIS A 375 18.10 -1.97 -17.98
N HIS A 376 17.01 -1.38 -18.46
CA HIS A 376 16.71 0.03 -18.19
C HIS A 376 16.61 0.30 -16.67
N ARG A 377 16.00 -0.60 -15.91
CA ARG A 377 16.01 -0.53 -14.43
C ARG A 377 17.43 -0.52 -13.86
N ALA A 378 18.30 -1.40 -14.34
CA ALA A 378 19.70 -1.46 -13.90
C ALA A 378 20.50 -0.19 -14.27
N LEU A 379 20.11 0.51 -15.33
CA LEU A 379 20.71 1.78 -15.76
C LEU A 379 20.23 2.98 -14.92
N GLY A 380 19.13 2.84 -14.19
CA GLY A 380 18.46 3.94 -13.48
C GLY A 380 17.47 4.69 -14.35
N GLU A 381 16.86 4.01 -15.30
CA GLU A 381 15.92 4.55 -16.30
C GLU A 381 14.51 3.93 -16.08
N PRO A 382 13.85 4.21 -14.95
CA PRO A 382 12.61 3.54 -14.57
C PRO A 382 11.43 3.90 -15.48
N GLU A 383 11.39 5.11 -16.04
CA GLU A 383 10.32 5.54 -16.96
C GLU A 383 10.38 4.76 -18.27
N GLN A 384 11.58 4.58 -18.84
CA GLN A 384 11.79 3.76 -20.04
C GLN A 384 11.42 2.30 -19.79
N ALA A 385 11.81 1.76 -18.62
CA ALA A 385 11.40 0.42 -18.23
C ALA A 385 9.88 0.28 -18.14
N ARG A 386 9.20 1.28 -17.54
CA ARG A 386 7.74 1.31 -17.44
C ARG A 386 7.09 1.33 -18.82
N GLU A 387 7.55 2.21 -19.70
CA GLU A 387 7.02 2.34 -21.06
C GLU A 387 7.12 1.02 -21.85
N LEU A 388 8.27 0.35 -21.79
CA LEU A 388 8.47 -0.95 -22.46
C LEU A 388 7.54 -2.04 -21.93
N LEU A 389 7.32 -2.10 -20.61
CA LEU A 389 6.39 -3.05 -20.02
C LEU A 389 4.94 -2.78 -20.43
N LEU A 390 4.55 -1.50 -20.48
CA LEU A 390 3.22 -1.10 -20.96
C LEU A 390 3.01 -1.47 -22.44
N GLN A 391 4.00 -1.18 -23.30
CA GLN A 391 3.95 -1.59 -24.72
C GLN A 391 3.86 -3.12 -24.88
N ALA A 392 4.57 -3.89 -24.03
CA ALA A 392 4.46 -5.34 -24.05
C ALA A 392 3.06 -5.83 -23.65
N LEU A 393 2.44 -5.20 -22.66
CA LEU A 393 1.09 -5.52 -22.19
C LEU A 393 -0.01 -5.10 -23.18
N GLU A 394 0.21 -4.09 -24.00
CA GLU A 394 -0.69 -3.73 -25.11
C GLU A 394 -0.77 -4.86 -26.16
N VAL A 395 0.37 -5.52 -26.44
CA VAL A 395 0.43 -6.65 -27.38
C VAL A 395 -0.09 -7.93 -26.74
N ASN A 396 0.38 -8.27 -25.54
CA ASN A 396 -0.11 -9.42 -24.78
C ASN A 396 -0.46 -9.00 -23.33
N PRO A 397 -1.74 -8.81 -23.01
CA PRO A 397 -2.18 -8.36 -21.68
C PRO A 397 -2.08 -9.46 -20.63
N PHE A 398 -1.67 -10.69 -20.96
CA PHE A 398 -1.58 -11.82 -20.04
C PHE A 398 -0.13 -12.13 -19.63
N LEU A 399 0.81 -11.21 -19.80
CA LEU A 399 2.20 -11.40 -19.35
C LEU A 399 2.32 -11.20 -17.83
N THR A 400 2.20 -12.29 -17.06
CA THR A 400 2.40 -12.30 -15.60
C THR A 400 3.72 -11.63 -15.18
N GLY A 401 4.81 -11.95 -15.87
CA GLY A 401 6.12 -11.34 -15.61
C GLY A 401 6.14 -9.82 -15.80
N ALA A 402 5.43 -9.28 -16.79
CA ALA A 402 5.40 -7.84 -17.04
C ALA A 402 4.64 -7.08 -15.94
N TYR A 403 3.50 -7.61 -15.48
CA TYR A 403 2.81 -7.04 -14.31
C TYR A 403 3.64 -7.11 -13.04
N LYS A 404 4.39 -8.20 -12.84
CA LYS A 404 5.30 -8.32 -11.70
C LYS A 404 6.32 -7.18 -11.70
N ASP A 405 7.04 -7.02 -12.81
CA ASP A 405 8.07 -5.99 -12.93
C ASP A 405 7.50 -4.57 -12.86
N LEU A 406 6.30 -4.36 -13.40
CA LEU A 406 5.59 -3.09 -13.32
C LEU A 406 5.19 -2.77 -11.87
N GLY A 407 4.71 -3.76 -11.11
CA GLY A 407 4.41 -3.59 -9.70
C GLY A 407 5.65 -3.27 -8.87
N ASP A 408 6.79 -3.93 -9.15
CA ASP A 408 8.05 -3.61 -8.48
C ASP A 408 8.53 -2.17 -8.76
N LEU A 409 8.28 -1.65 -9.96
CA LEU A 409 8.56 -0.24 -10.28
C LEU A 409 7.67 0.68 -9.45
N TYR A 410 6.37 0.41 -9.40
CA TYR A 410 5.44 1.24 -8.65
C TYR A 410 5.70 1.25 -7.13
N VAL A 411 6.14 0.14 -6.53
CA VAL A 411 6.57 0.16 -5.12
C VAL A 411 7.75 1.11 -4.92
N ARG A 412 8.74 1.09 -5.82
CA ARG A 412 9.91 1.99 -5.73
C ARG A 412 9.53 3.46 -5.91
N ASP A 413 8.49 3.73 -6.68
CA ASP A 413 7.96 5.07 -6.92
C ASP A 413 6.95 5.53 -5.84
N TYR A 414 6.84 4.79 -4.73
CA TYR A 414 5.87 5.06 -3.65
C TYR A 414 4.40 5.08 -4.13
N LYS A 415 4.07 4.22 -5.10
CA LYS A 415 2.73 3.99 -5.67
C LYS A 415 2.20 2.59 -5.39
N PRO A 416 2.02 2.19 -4.12
CA PRO A 416 1.69 0.81 -3.79
C PRO A 416 0.28 0.40 -4.21
N ARG A 417 -0.64 1.34 -4.41
CA ARG A 417 -1.99 1.03 -4.94
C ARG A 417 -1.89 0.42 -6.34
N GLU A 418 -1.17 1.08 -7.24
CA GLU A 418 -0.89 0.63 -8.60
C GLU A 418 -0.05 -0.64 -8.60
N ALA A 419 0.90 -0.76 -7.68
CA ALA A 419 1.72 -1.96 -7.54
C ALA A 419 0.87 -3.20 -7.21
N TRP A 420 -0.01 -3.10 -6.22
CA TRP A 420 -0.88 -4.22 -5.85
C TRP A 420 -1.88 -4.56 -6.94
N LEU A 421 -2.40 -3.55 -7.65
CA LEU A 421 -3.26 -3.80 -8.80
C LEU A 421 -2.52 -4.61 -9.90
N CYS A 422 -1.25 -4.29 -10.16
CA CYS A 422 -0.43 -5.08 -11.09
C CYS A 422 -0.22 -6.51 -10.58
N TRP A 423 0.15 -6.69 -9.31
CA TRP A 423 0.37 -8.03 -8.74
C TRP A 423 -0.91 -8.86 -8.60
N GLU A 424 -2.07 -8.22 -8.44
CA GLU A 424 -3.37 -8.87 -8.54
C GLU A 424 -3.67 -9.34 -9.97
N ALA A 425 -3.40 -8.51 -10.97
CA ALA A 425 -3.51 -8.91 -12.37
C ALA A 425 -2.61 -10.12 -12.66
N ALA A 426 -1.35 -10.08 -12.21
CA ALA A 426 -0.41 -11.19 -12.31
C ALA A 426 -0.95 -12.48 -11.64
N ARG A 427 -1.50 -12.38 -10.42
CA ARG A 427 -2.11 -13.52 -9.71
C ARG A 427 -3.33 -14.07 -10.40
N ARG A 428 -4.13 -13.21 -11.01
CA ARG A 428 -5.33 -13.63 -11.74
C ARG A 428 -4.97 -14.43 -12.99
N ILE A 429 -3.84 -14.12 -13.62
CA ILE A 429 -3.31 -14.85 -14.77
C ILE A 429 -2.71 -16.19 -14.34
N ALA A 430 -1.73 -16.15 -13.43
CA ALA A 430 -0.98 -17.31 -13.00
C ALA A 430 -0.76 -17.27 -11.48
N PRO A 431 -1.72 -17.76 -10.66
CA PRO A 431 -1.66 -17.61 -9.20
C PRO A 431 -0.48 -18.32 -8.54
N ALA A 432 -0.03 -19.43 -9.14
CA ALA A 432 1.11 -20.23 -8.66
C ALA A 432 2.45 -19.81 -9.30
N HIS A 433 2.52 -18.68 -10.01
CA HIS A 433 3.74 -18.24 -10.67
C HIS A 433 4.85 -17.95 -9.64
N LYS A 434 6.05 -18.48 -9.87
CA LYS A 434 7.19 -18.35 -8.95
C LYS A 434 7.66 -16.90 -8.78
N LEU A 435 7.56 -16.08 -9.83
CA LEU A 435 7.86 -14.64 -9.75
C LEU A 435 7.01 -13.86 -8.72
N LEU A 436 5.94 -14.45 -8.17
CA LEU A 436 5.10 -13.82 -7.16
C LEU A 436 5.41 -14.29 -5.73
N GLU A 437 6.47 -15.09 -5.54
CA GLU A 437 6.92 -15.55 -4.21
C GLU A 437 7.35 -14.39 -3.32
N ASP A 438 8.05 -13.40 -3.87
CA ASP A 438 8.48 -12.20 -3.15
C ASP A 438 7.29 -11.32 -2.72
N VAL A 439 6.27 -11.19 -3.56
CA VAL A 439 5.02 -10.51 -3.23
C VAL A 439 4.30 -11.21 -2.07
N ARG A 440 4.19 -12.54 -2.09
CA ARG A 440 3.59 -13.31 -0.99
C ARG A 440 4.39 -13.15 0.31
N ALA A 441 5.72 -13.23 0.23
CA ALA A 441 6.58 -13.02 1.39
C ALA A 441 6.42 -11.61 1.98
N MET A 442 6.24 -10.59 1.13
CA MET A 442 5.95 -9.22 1.56
C MET A 442 4.60 -9.12 2.27
N GLU A 443 3.55 -9.77 1.76
CA GLU A 443 2.23 -9.82 2.41
C GLU A 443 2.27 -10.53 3.77
N GLU A 444 3.02 -11.62 3.88
CA GLU A 444 3.24 -12.33 5.14
C GLU A 444 4.00 -11.47 6.15
N MET A 445 5.08 -10.81 5.70
CA MET A 445 5.86 -9.87 6.51
C MET A 445 4.99 -8.73 7.03
N LEU A 446 4.21 -8.06 6.16
CA LEU A 446 3.35 -6.96 6.54
C LEU A 446 2.29 -7.39 7.56
N ALA A 447 1.68 -8.56 7.37
CA ALA A 447 0.70 -9.10 8.31
C ALA A 447 1.31 -9.47 9.67
N ALA A 448 2.55 -9.96 9.69
CA ALA A 448 3.25 -10.32 10.92
C ALA A 448 3.76 -9.07 11.68
N GLU A 449 4.27 -8.08 10.96
CA GLU A 449 4.87 -6.89 11.57
C GLU A 449 3.84 -5.84 11.97
N HIS A 450 2.75 -5.70 11.19
CA HIS A 450 1.71 -4.69 11.36
C HIS A 450 0.29 -5.32 11.41
N PRO A 451 0.02 -6.28 12.32
CA PRO A 451 -1.27 -6.97 12.40
C PRO A 451 -2.45 -6.02 12.66
N GLU A 452 -2.20 -4.84 13.21
CA GLU A 452 -3.22 -3.84 13.49
C GLU A 452 -3.90 -3.26 12.23
N TYR A 453 -3.34 -3.50 11.05
CA TYR A 453 -3.96 -3.13 9.76
C TYR A 453 -4.95 -4.19 9.24
N PHE A 454 -4.99 -5.39 9.83
CA PHE A 454 -5.71 -6.55 9.31
C PHE A 454 -6.71 -7.17 10.29
#